data_AF-A0A2D6UU47-F1
#
_entry.id   AF-A0A2D6UU47-F1
#
_cell.length_a   1.000
_cell.length_b   1.000
_cell.length_c   1.000
_cell.angle_alpha   90.00
_cell.angle_beta   90.00
_cell.angle_gamma   90.00
#
_symmetry.space_group_name_H-M   'P 1'
#
loop_
_entity.id
_entity.type
_entity.pdbx_description
1 polymer ?
#
loop_
_entity_poly.entity_id
_entity_poly.type
_entity_poly.pdbx_seq_one_letter_code
_entity_poly.pdbx_strand_id
1 'polypeptide(L)'
;MNREELQARWDALGAWQPLAAAFLAVLLLAVSHYGYWNLTAETDPGGYWASRDLERDGNVWKLFLDDEAGTGGDEVVFRGTLVNSPRFSVYENGTIKTGIFSPSDGLVYTEDLYGKTMLNLSGMPLLVHGNISGQFFANEIVAIRATEVYNITLFEQDGENITLIRQGWEAQPEDIALASQVDRWFFGGELLALVAGGWLTAQRLPGLRREWGAAQHIALFEARRGLRSPRTIVLVLFFTLFIVGMGWLLGDLQKDENALLGGVQNPNDALGQLAWFTFFVTALAAVAVSLDSFVAERDSGTLPLLLAQPLRRETVVLGKALGLWFSIGLPALAAQLLGLALMLREGGQPAGAAIAGYLLLGQLMILTFVLLQLCLAIVARTGAEAAVYGLLVWLLVALVWPLLFLATAYALGIDVTTAGYEQDPAYQSVVSHMGLLNPGYVYQMGVGLLAHRTFAIDFEGVSGWQVASALLLWPLACLALAAWLFRREERG
;
A
#
# COMPACT_ATOMS: atom_id res chain seq x y z
N MET A 1 6.90 -38.43 -2.44
CA MET A 1 5.43 -38.57 -2.30
C MET A 1 4.93 -39.29 -3.53
N ASN A 2 4.25 -40.42 -3.37
CA ASN A 2 3.85 -41.25 -4.50
C ASN A 2 2.55 -40.71 -5.15
N ARG A 3 2.31 -41.00 -6.44
CA ARG A 3 1.15 -40.44 -7.19
C ARG A 3 -0.20 -40.78 -6.53
N GLU A 4 -0.31 -41.96 -5.96
CA GLU A 4 -1.51 -42.43 -5.27
C GLU A 4 -1.80 -41.66 -3.97
N GLU A 5 -0.76 -41.30 -3.21
CA GLU A 5 -0.90 -40.48 -1.99
C GLU A 5 -1.36 -39.06 -2.31
N LEU A 6 -0.87 -38.50 -3.42
CA LEU A 6 -1.29 -37.19 -3.93
C LEU A 6 -2.77 -37.19 -4.31
N GLN A 7 -3.22 -38.22 -5.01
CA GLN A 7 -4.60 -38.33 -5.47
C GLN A 7 -5.56 -38.55 -4.29
N ALA A 8 -5.20 -39.39 -3.31
CA ALA A 8 -5.97 -39.56 -2.09
C ALA A 8 -6.09 -38.26 -1.28
N ARG A 9 -4.99 -37.47 -1.18
CA ARG A 9 -5.02 -36.14 -0.53
C ARG A 9 -5.87 -35.13 -1.29
N TRP A 10 -5.85 -35.16 -2.62
CA TRP A 10 -6.67 -34.29 -3.46
C TRP A 10 -8.17 -34.60 -3.31
N ASP A 11 -8.52 -35.88 -3.27
CA ASP A 11 -9.91 -36.31 -3.09
C ASP A 11 -10.42 -35.99 -1.67
N ALA A 12 -9.55 -36.04 -0.66
CA ALA A 12 -9.87 -35.65 0.72
C ALA A 12 -10.27 -34.17 0.88
N LEU A 13 -9.90 -33.28 -0.05
CA LEU A 13 -10.28 -31.86 -0.01
C LEU A 13 -11.78 -31.63 -0.30
N GLY A 14 -12.44 -32.56 -1.01
CA GLY A 14 -13.87 -32.51 -1.31
C GLY A 14 -14.34 -31.15 -1.88
N ALA A 15 -15.12 -30.40 -1.10
CA ALA A 15 -15.64 -29.09 -1.51
C ALA A 15 -14.54 -28.03 -1.74
N TRP A 16 -13.37 -28.18 -1.12
CA TRP A 16 -12.25 -27.23 -1.18
C TRP A 16 -11.30 -27.43 -2.37
N GLN A 17 -11.51 -28.48 -3.19
CA GLN A 17 -10.70 -28.74 -4.37
C GLN A 17 -10.55 -27.53 -5.32
N PRO A 18 -11.61 -26.75 -5.63
CA PRO A 18 -11.47 -25.61 -6.54
C PRO A 18 -10.58 -24.50 -5.98
N LEU A 19 -10.63 -24.27 -4.65
CA LEU A 19 -9.78 -23.28 -4.00
C LEU A 19 -8.31 -23.75 -3.97
N ALA A 20 -8.08 -25.03 -3.69
CA ALA A 20 -6.73 -25.60 -3.75
C ALA A 20 -6.14 -25.54 -5.17
N ALA A 21 -6.95 -25.79 -6.21
CA ALA A 21 -6.56 -25.62 -7.60
C ALA A 21 -6.19 -24.16 -7.92
N ALA A 22 -6.96 -23.21 -7.41
CA ALA A 22 -6.68 -21.79 -7.58
C ALA A 22 -5.37 -21.37 -6.92
N PHE A 23 -5.09 -21.82 -5.68
CA PHE A 23 -3.80 -21.55 -5.03
C PHE A 23 -2.62 -22.13 -5.81
N LEU A 24 -2.75 -23.34 -6.36
CA LEU A 24 -1.72 -23.92 -7.23
C LEU A 24 -1.53 -23.10 -8.52
N ALA A 25 -2.62 -22.68 -9.16
CA ALA A 25 -2.55 -21.84 -10.37
C ALA A 25 -1.87 -20.50 -10.09
N VAL A 26 -2.19 -19.86 -8.97
CA VAL A 26 -1.54 -18.63 -8.50
C VAL A 26 -0.06 -18.85 -8.27
N LEU A 27 0.33 -19.94 -7.58
CA LEU A 27 1.73 -20.23 -7.32
C LEU A 27 2.53 -20.43 -8.62
N LEU A 28 1.93 -21.11 -9.61
CA LEU A 28 2.55 -21.27 -10.93
C LEU A 28 2.67 -19.94 -11.69
N LEU A 29 1.66 -19.08 -11.61
CA LEU A 29 1.69 -17.74 -12.20
C LEU A 29 2.77 -16.87 -11.53
N ALA A 30 2.85 -16.87 -10.21
CA ALA A 30 3.86 -16.12 -9.46
C ALA A 30 5.29 -16.58 -9.78
N VAL A 31 5.54 -17.89 -9.87
CA VAL A 31 6.84 -18.42 -10.29
C VAL A 31 7.16 -18.03 -11.74
N SER A 32 6.15 -18.06 -12.63
CA SER A 32 6.32 -17.63 -14.02
C SER A 32 6.60 -16.13 -14.12
N HIS A 33 5.97 -15.33 -13.27
CA HIS A 33 6.15 -13.89 -13.18
C HIS A 33 7.55 -13.53 -12.69
N TYR A 34 8.01 -14.17 -11.60
CA TYR A 34 9.37 -14.05 -11.10
C TYR A 34 10.41 -14.46 -12.15
N GLY A 35 10.19 -15.59 -12.84
CA GLY A 35 11.05 -16.02 -13.94
C GLY A 35 11.06 -15.02 -15.11
N TYR A 36 9.91 -14.44 -15.47
CA TYR A 36 9.83 -13.40 -16.50
C TYR A 36 10.66 -12.17 -16.12
N TRP A 37 10.67 -11.78 -14.85
CA TRP A 37 11.46 -10.65 -14.37
C TRP A 37 12.96 -10.89 -14.55
N ASN A 38 13.48 -11.97 -13.96
CA ASN A 38 14.91 -12.27 -14.01
C ASN A 38 15.43 -12.58 -15.42
N LEU A 39 14.55 -13.01 -16.35
CA LEU A 39 14.94 -13.29 -17.74
C LEU A 39 14.88 -12.06 -18.67
N THR A 40 14.22 -10.98 -18.26
CA THR A 40 13.98 -9.82 -19.15
C THR A 40 14.64 -8.52 -18.70
N ALA A 41 15.11 -8.45 -17.46
CA ALA A 41 15.79 -7.28 -16.94
C ALA A 41 16.69 -7.62 -15.75
N GLU A 42 17.68 -6.76 -15.51
CA GLU A 42 18.42 -6.72 -14.25
C GLU A 42 17.53 -6.10 -13.17
N THR A 43 17.46 -6.74 -11.99
CA THR A 43 16.50 -6.39 -10.93
C THR A 43 17.14 -5.79 -9.68
N ASP A 44 18.47 -5.75 -9.62
CA ASP A 44 19.21 -5.06 -8.55
C ASP A 44 20.09 -3.90 -9.07
N PRO A 45 19.50 -2.77 -9.50
CA PRO A 45 20.27 -1.58 -9.88
C PRO A 45 21.11 -1.04 -8.70
N GLY A 46 20.60 -1.15 -7.47
CA GLY A 46 21.28 -0.67 -6.27
C GLY A 46 22.59 -1.38 -6.01
N GLY A 47 22.66 -2.69 -6.27
CA GLY A 47 23.87 -3.50 -6.22
C GLY A 47 24.97 -2.99 -7.16
N TYR A 48 24.62 -2.64 -8.41
CA TYR A 48 25.56 -2.02 -9.36
C TYR A 48 26.09 -0.68 -8.86
N TRP A 49 25.24 0.13 -8.23
CA TRP A 49 25.70 1.40 -7.66
C TRP A 49 26.55 1.21 -6.40
N ALA A 50 26.29 0.17 -5.62
CA ALA A 50 27.03 -0.16 -4.41
C ALA A 50 28.41 -0.76 -4.71
N SER A 51 28.60 -1.41 -5.87
CA SER A 51 29.89 -1.93 -6.33
C SER A 51 30.83 -0.85 -6.87
N ARG A 52 30.44 0.43 -6.85
CA ARG A 52 31.30 1.52 -7.32
C ARG A 52 32.56 1.62 -6.49
N ASP A 53 33.70 1.75 -7.17
CA ASP A 53 34.95 2.16 -6.56
C ASP A 53 35.34 3.56 -7.04
N LEU A 54 35.77 4.39 -6.09
CA LEU A 54 36.24 5.74 -6.36
C LEU A 54 37.75 5.80 -6.07
N GLU A 55 38.53 5.48 -7.10
CA GLU A 55 39.99 5.58 -7.04
C GLU A 55 40.40 7.05 -7.17
N ARG A 56 41.24 7.53 -6.25
CA ARG A 56 41.78 8.89 -6.26
C ARG A 56 43.28 8.83 -6.48
N ASP A 57 43.72 9.13 -7.70
CA ASP A 57 45.13 9.18 -8.09
C ASP A 57 45.53 10.64 -8.38
N GLY A 58 45.90 11.38 -7.33
CA GLY A 58 46.20 12.81 -7.41
C GLY A 58 45.01 13.61 -7.95
N ASN A 59 45.22 14.30 -9.07
CA ASN A 59 44.21 15.12 -9.74
C ASN A 59 43.32 14.32 -10.72
N VAL A 60 43.47 12.98 -10.76
CA VAL A 60 42.62 12.10 -11.57
C VAL A 60 41.78 11.25 -10.63
N TRP A 61 40.47 11.46 -10.68
CA TRP A 61 39.51 10.63 -9.96
C TRP A 61 38.86 9.69 -10.96
N LYS A 62 38.81 8.41 -10.63
CA LYS A 62 38.17 7.41 -11.47
C LYS A 62 37.04 6.77 -10.68
N LEU A 63 35.83 6.91 -11.21
CA LEU A 63 34.65 6.22 -10.71
C LEU A 63 34.37 5.08 -11.68
N PHE A 64 34.62 3.85 -11.21
CA PHE A 64 34.38 2.64 -11.97
C PHE A 64 33.32 1.79 -11.27
N LEU A 65 32.54 1.06 -12.05
CA LEU A 65 31.59 0.06 -11.59
C LEU A 65 32.28 -1.30 -11.76
N ASP A 66 32.39 -2.08 -10.68
CA ASP A 66 33.23 -3.30 -10.62
C ASP A 66 32.65 -4.49 -11.43
N ASP A 67 31.44 -4.36 -12.00
CA ASP A 67 30.72 -5.47 -12.64
C ASP A 67 30.87 -5.42 -14.17
N GLU A 68 31.52 -6.44 -14.76
CA GLU A 68 31.48 -6.69 -16.20
C GLU A 68 30.03 -6.97 -16.59
N ALA A 69 29.45 -6.13 -17.47
CA ALA A 69 28.08 -6.26 -17.95
C ALA A 69 27.78 -7.71 -18.39
N GLY A 70 26.97 -8.42 -17.60
CA GLY A 70 26.61 -9.81 -17.85
C GLY A 70 26.02 -10.01 -19.25
N THR A 71 26.74 -10.74 -20.11
CA THR A 71 26.27 -11.34 -21.38
C THR A 71 25.38 -10.48 -22.30
N GLY A 72 25.61 -9.16 -22.37
CA GLY A 72 24.69 -8.25 -23.08
C GLY A 72 25.28 -7.10 -23.90
N GLY A 73 26.58 -6.80 -23.83
CA GLY A 73 27.17 -5.60 -24.46
C GLY A 73 26.89 -4.31 -23.68
N ASP A 74 27.19 -3.15 -24.27
CA ASP A 74 27.10 -1.80 -23.67
C ASP A 74 25.68 -1.37 -23.25
N GLU A 75 24.64 -2.20 -23.43
CA GLU A 75 23.25 -1.91 -23.08
C GLU A 75 22.67 -2.93 -22.10
N VAL A 76 22.08 -2.44 -21.01
CA VAL A 76 21.39 -3.26 -19.99
C VAL A 76 20.00 -2.70 -19.75
N VAL A 77 19.01 -3.59 -19.61
CA VAL A 77 17.66 -3.21 -19.18
C VAL A 77 17.58 -3.33 -17.67
N PHE A 78 17.61 -2.21 -16.97
CA PHE A 78 17.39 -2.15 -15.54
C PHE A 78 15.91 -2.07 -15.23
N ARG A 79 15.47 -2.82 -14.22
CA ARG A 79 14.16 -2.64 -13.60
C ARG A 79 14.36 -2.29 -12.14
N GLY A 80 13.64 -1.26 -11.71
CA GLY A 80 13.66 -0.83 -10.32
C GLY A 80 12.56 0.18 -10.01
N THR A 81 12.48 0.53 -8.74
CA THR A 81 11.59 1.57 -8.23
C THR A 81 12.28 2.93 -8.29
N LEU A 82 11.59 3.94 -8.83
CA LEU A 82 12.05 5.32 -8.75
C LEU A 82 11.97 5.81 -7.31
N VAL A 83 13.09 6.19 -6.71
CA VAL A 83 13.12 6.71 -5.32
C VAL A 83 12.48 8.09 -5.26
N ASN A 84 12.78 8.92 -6.27
CA ASN A 84 12.27 10.29 -6.37
C ASN A 84 11.51 10.47 -7.68
N SER A 85 10.50 11.34 -7.67
CA SER A 85 9.84 11.76 -8.90
C SER A 85 10.90 12.37 -9.82
N PRO A 86 10.92 12.02 -11.12
CA PRO A 86 11.75 12.69 -12.10
C PRO A 86 11.53 14.19 -11.99
N ARG A 87 12.56 14.87 -11.52
CA ARG A 87 12.62 16.31 -11.39
C ARG A 87 13.88 16.73 -12.12
N PHE A 88 13.96 18.00 -12.46
CA PHE A 88 15.27 18.57 -12.74
C PHE A 88 16.10 18.55 -11.44
N SER A 89 16.76 17.45 -11.17
CA SER A 89 17.50 17.15 -9.95
C SER A 89 18.83 17.90 -9.87
N VAL A 90 18.99 18.95 -10.68
CA VAL A 90 20.20 19.76 -10.74
C VAL A 90 19.95 21.21 -10.29
N TYR A 91 18.72 21.57 -9.91
CA TYR A 91 18.38 22.93 -9.49
C TYR A 91 18.29 23.10 -7.97
N GLU A 92 19.10 24.00 -7.43
CA GLU A 92 18.86 24.65 -6.14
C GLU A 92 18.37 26.09 -6.46
N ASN A 93 17.16 26.48 -6.05
CA ASN A 93 16.54 27.77 -6.42
C ASN A 93 16.44 28.06 -7.93
N GLY A 94 16.33 27.03 -8.77
CA GLY A 94 16.13 27.19 -10.23
C GLY A 94 17.41 27.41 -11.04
N THR A 95 18.60 27.29 -10.46
CA THR A 95 19.89 27.32 -11.18
C THR A 95 20.80 26.15 -10.79
N ILE A 96 21.55 25.63 -11.77
CA ILE A 96 22.54 24.58 -11.54
C ILE A 96 23.79 25.20 -10.94
N LYS A 97 24.23 24.72 -9.77
CA LYS A 97 25.58 25.03 -9.26
C LYS A 97 26.59 24.17 -10.02
N THR A 98 27.14 24.73 -11.09
CA THR A 98 28.11 24.06 -11.93
C THR A 98 29.47 23.91 -11.23
N GLY A 99 30.24 22.89 -11.60
CA GLY A 99 31.59 22.65 -11.10
C GLY A 99 31.67 21.89 -9.77
N ILE A 100 30.55 21.39 -9.24
CA ILE A 100 30.51 20.58 -8.00
C ILE A 100 30.36 19.11 -8.38
N PHE A 101 31.21 18.26 -7.80
CA PHE A 101 31.04 16.81 -7.85
C PHE A 101 30.02 16.34 -6.81
N SER A 102 29.01 15.60 -7.24
CA SER A 102 28.02 14.98 -6.36
C SER A 102 28.36 13.51 -6.10
N PRO A 103 28.73 13.11 -4.86
CA PRO A 103 29.01 11.71 -4.53
C PRO A 103 27.77 10.79 -4.59
N SER A 104 26.56 11.35 -4.45
CA SER A 104 25.31 10.59 -4.55
C SER A 104 24.99 10.23 -6.00
N ASP A 105 25.32 11.12 -6.93
CA ASP A 105 24.96 11.01 -8.35
C ASP A 105 26.15 10.54 -9.22
N GLY A 106 27.36 10.55 -8.66
CA GLY A 106 28.61 10.18 -9.33
C GLY A 106 29.02 11.05 -10.50
N LEU A 107 28.51 12.27 -10.57
CA LEU A 107 28.79 13.18 -11.67
C LEU A 107 29.08 14.60 -11.21
N VAL A 108 29.80 15.32 -12.07
CA VAL A 108 30.00 16.76 -11.92
C VAL A 108 28.80 17.47 -12.51
N TYR A 109 28.25 18.44 -11.79
CA TYR A 109 27.21 19.29 -12.33
C TYR A 109 27.77 20.27 -13.35
N THR A 110 27.34 20.15 -14.59
CA THR A 110 27.81 20.94 -15.74
C THR A 110 26.62 21.51 -16.52
N GLU A 111 26.86 22.51 -17.38
CA GLU A 111 25.79 23.12 -18.19
C GLU A 111 25.18 22.14 -19.21
N ASP A 112 25.86 21.05 -19.56
CA ASP A 112 25.29 20.02 -20.43
C ASP A 112 24.15 19.22 -19.77
N LEU A 113 23.97 19.35 -18.44
CA LEU A 113 22.85 18.73 -17.72
C LEU A 113 21.55 19.54 -17.84
N TYR A 114 21.59 20.76 -18.39
CA TYR A 114 20.38 21.49 -18.73
C TYR A 114 19.55 20.68 -19.75
N GLY A 115 18.25 20.54 -19.50
CA GLY A 115 17.35 19.70 -20.30
C GLY A 115 17.33 18.21 -19.93
N LYS A 116 18.25 17.73 -19.09
CA LYS A 116 18.35 16.32 -18.68
C LYS A 116 17.68 16.07 -17.33
N THR A 117 17.27 14.83 -17.08
CA THR A 117 16.62 14.40 -15.84
C THR A 117 17.50 13.37 -15.12
N MET A 118 17.82 13.60 -13.85
CA MET A 118 18.50 12.59 -13.03
C MET A 118 17.48 11.74 -12.27
N LEU A 119 17.45 10.45 -12.60
CA LEU A 119 16.63 9.47 -11.93
C LEU A 119 17.45 8.77 -10.85
N ASN A 120 16.77 8.36 -9.78
CA ASN A 120 17.32 7.42 -8.82
C ASN A 120 16.48 6.15 -8.90
N LEU A 121 17.05 5.10 -9.50
CA LEU A 121 16.43 3.80 -9.69
C LEU A 121 16.95 2.86 -8.60
N SER A 122 16.15 2.65 -7.55
CA SER A 122 16.46 1.74 -6.43
C SER A 122 17.85 1.98 -5.82
N GLY A 123 18.23 3.26 -5.69
CA GLY A 123 19.53 3.69 -5.17
C GLY A 123 20.56 4.04 -6.25
N MET A 124 20.37 3.61 -7.50
CA MET A 124 21.29 3.89 -8.60
C MET A 124 20.92 5.20 -9.33
N PRO A 125 21.83 6.19 -9.40
CA PRO A 125 21.64 7.37 -10.23
C PRO A 125 21.74 7.02 -11.71
N LEU A 126 20.79 7.49 -12.50
CA LEU A 126 20.73 7.26 -13.94
C LEU A 126 20.37 8.57 -14.65
N LEU A 127 21.18 8.96 -15.64
CA LEU A 127 20.98 10.21 -16.38
C LEU A 127 20.11 9.98 -17.61
N VAL A 128 19.01 10.73 -17.73
CA VAL A 128 18.11 10.68 -18.88
C VAL A 128 18.28 11.90 -19.75
N HIS A 129 18.54 11.70 -21.04
CA HIS A 129 18.75 12.77 -22.04
C HIS A 129 17.43 13.41 -22.50
N GLY A 130 16.67 13.96 -21.55
CA GLY A 130 15.47 14.73 -21.83
C GLY A 130 14.66 15.02 -20.58
N ASN A 131 13.55 15.75 -20.77
CA ASN A 131 12.63 16.09 -19.69
C ASN A 131 11.49 15.06 -19.62
N ILE A 132 11.52 14.27 -18.56
CA ILE A 132 10.47 13.28 -18.21
C ILE A 132 9.69 13.69 -16.95
N SER A 133 9.80 14.95 -16.53
CA SER A 133 9.07 15.50 -15.38
C SER A 133 7.56 15.36 -15.60
N GLY A 134 6.87 14.78 -14.61
CA GLY A 134 5.43 14.52 -14.67
C GLY A 134 5.00 13.37 -15.59
N GLN A 135 5.95 12.69 -16.26
CA GLN A 135 5.67 11.46 -17.03
C GLN A 135 5.76 10.22 -16.15
N PHE A 136 6.72 10.19 -15.23
CA PHE A 136 6.85 9.17 -14.19
C PHE A 136 6.85 9.84 -12.82
N PHE A 137 6.67 9.05 -11.76
CA PHE A 137 6.55 9.55 -10.38
C PHE A 137 7.37 8.70 -9.39
N ALA A 138 7.65 9.29 -8.22
CA ALA A 138 8.28 8.56 -7.12
C ALA A 138 7.48 7.29 -6.81
N ASN A 139 8.20 6.23 -6.48
CA ASN A 139 7.71 4.88 -6.21
C ASN A 139 7.07 4.15 -7.40
N GLU A 140 7.20 4.66 -8.63
CA GLU A 140 6.85 3.90 -9.83
C GLU A 140 7.95 2.92 -10.22
N ILE A 141 7.51 1.84 -10.87
CA ILE A 141 8.38 0.79 -11.37
C ILE A 141 8.62 1.04 -12.84
N VAL A 142 9.87 1.27 -13.18
CA VAL A 142 10.27 1.52 -14.56
C VAL A 142 11.27 0.47 -15.01
N ALA A 143 11.11 0.05 -16.26
CA ALA A 143 12.14 -0.62 -17.03
C ALA A 143 12.85 0.47 -17.83
N ILE A 144 14.14 0.61 -17.61
CA ILE A 144 15.00 1.56 -18.30
C ILE A 144 16.02 0.76 -19.09
N ARG A 145 15.96 0.86 -20.41
CA ARG A 145 17.09 0.45 -21.24
C ARG A 145 18.16 1.54 -21.11
N ALA A 146 19.30 1.19 -20.53
CA ALA A 146 20.38 2.10 -20.28
C ALA A 146 21.64 1.63 -21.01
N THR A 147 22.42 2.60 -21.48
CA THR A 147 23.71 2.38 -22.13
C THR A 147 24.82 2.80 -21.16
N GLU A 148 25.88 2.01 -21.09
CA GLU A 148 27.08 2.36 -20.33
C GLU A 148 27.83 3.47 -21.09
N VAL A 149 28.13 4.57 -20.41
CA VAL A 149 28.85 5.71 -20.99
C VAL A 149 30.08 6.04 -20.18
N TYR A 150 31.17 6.27 -20.89
CA TYR A 150 32.45 6.73 -20.36
C TYR A 150 32.59 8.23 -20.60
N ASN A 151 32.53 9.02 -19.53
CA ASN A 151 32.62 10.48 -19.61
C ASN A 151 33.82 11.01 -18.84
N ILE A 152 34.49 11.99 -19.43
CA ILE A 152 35.60 12.72 -18.81
C ILE A 152 35.12 14.14 -18.54
N THR A 153 35.09 14.53 -17.27
CA THR A 153 34.65 15.86 -16.83
C THR A 153 35.73 16.51 -15.96
N LEU A 154 35.82 17.84 -16.03
CA LEU A 154 36.76 18.63 -15.24
C LEU A 154 35.97 19.39 -14.19
N PHE A 155 36.46 19.39 -12.95
CA PHE A 155 35.89 20.20 -11.88
C PHE A 155 36.98 20.76 -10.98
N GLU A 156 36.69 21.85 -10.30
CA GLU A 156 37.63 22.51 -9.40
C GLU A 156 37.28 22.16 -7.95
N GLN A 157 38.25 21.67 -7.20
CA GLN A 157 38.11 21.45 -5.77
C GLN A 157 39.36 21.96 -5.07
N ASP A 158 39.16 22.77 -4.03
CA ASP A 158 40.24 23.35 -3.22
C ASP A 158 41.31 24.13 -4.03
N GLY A 159 40.94 24.67 -5.21
CA GLY A 159 41.83 25.46 -6.09
C GLY A 159 42.64 24.63 -7.08
N GLU A 160 42.40 23.32 -7.17
CA GLU A 160 43.04 22.42 -8.13
C GLU A 160 42.02 21.87 -9.14
N ASN A 161 42.45 21.75 -10.41
CA ASN A 161 41.66 21.14 -11.46
C ASN A 161 41.76 19.61 -11.34
N ILE A 162 40.63 18.96 -11.09
CA ILE A 162 40.49 17.52 -11.00
C ILE A 162 39.80 17.02 -12.27
N THR A 163 40.32 15.93 -12.83
CA THR A 163 39.73 15.19 -13.95
C THR A 163 38.97 13.99 -13.39
N LEU A 164 37.65 13.99 -13.54
CA LEU A 164 36.81 12.84 -13.24
C LEU A 164 36.60 12.01 -14.51
N ILE A 165 37.09 10.77 -14.48
CA ILE A 165 36.73 9.73 -15.44
C ILE A 165 35.62 8.91 -14.79
N ARG A 166 34.41 8.97 -15.32
CA ARG A 166 33.27 8.22 -14.79
C ARG A 166 32.77 7.18 -15.78
N GLN A 167 32.47 5.99 -15.27
CA GLN A 167 31.49 5.07 -15.84
C GLN A 167 30.13 5.38 -15.23
N GLY A 168 29.10 5.45 -16.06
CA GLY A 168 27.73 5.61 -15.58
C GLY A 168 26.71 5.19 -16.63
N TRP A 169 25.48 5.02 -16.19
CA TRP A 169 24.37 4.59 -17.03
C TRP A 169 23.56 5.80 -17.52
N GLU A 170 23.33 5.86 -18.82
CA GLU A 170 22.55 6.92 -19.47
C GLU A 170 21.42 6.31 -20.30
N ALA A 171 20.28 6.99 -20.40
CA ALA A 171 19.13 6.52 -21.18
C ALA A 171 18.45 7.66 -21.96
N GLN A 172 17.69 7.31 -22.99
CA GLN A 172 16.79 8.25 -23.67
C GLN A 172 15.39 8.22 -23.02
N PRO A 173 14.61 9.31 -23.12
CA PRO A 173 13.23 9.34 -22.60
C PRO A 173 12.33 8.22 -23.15
N GLU A 174 12.56 7.80 -24.40
CA GLU A 174 11.78 6.75 -25.09
C GLU A 174 12.12 5.32 -24.63
N ASP A 175 13.26 5.14 -23.96
CA ASP A 175 13.75 3.87 -23.44
C ASP A 175 13.22 3.53 -22.05
N ILE A 176 12.39 4.41 -21.50
CA ILE A 176 11.80 4.27 -20.17
C ILE A 176 10.34 3.87 -20.34
N ALA A 177 9.99 2.72 -19.78
CA ALA A 177 8.62 2.22 -19.78
C ALA A 177 8.19 1.79 -18.38
N LEU A 178 6.92 2.01 -18.04
CA LEU A 178 6.33 1.44 -16.84
C LEU A 178 6.37 -0.10 -16.92
N ALA A 179 6.98 -0.73 -15.92
CA ALA A 179 7.04 -2.20 -15.84
C ALA A 179 5.64 -2.83 -15.70
N SER A 180 4.67 -2.05 -15.21
CA SER A 180 3.30 -2.48 -14.92
C SER A 180 2.49 -3.02 -16.10
N GLN A 181 2.91 -2.83 -17.36
CA GLN A 181 2.14 -3.27 -18.53
C GLN A 181 1.94 -4.79 -18.60
N VAL A 182 3.02 -5.56 -18.44
CA VAL A 182 2.96 -7.03 -18.49
C VAL A 182 2.53 -7.60 -17.14
N ASP A 183 3.00 -7.00 -16.06
CA ASP A 183 2.71 -7.42 -14.68
C ASP A 183 1.20 -7.38 -14.37
N ARG A 184 0.45 -6.45 -14.98
CA ARG A 184 -1.01 -6.37 -14.82
C ARG A 184 -1.73 -7.62 -15.31
N TRP A 185 -1.20 -8.32 -16.32
CA TRP A 185 -1.79 -9.57 -16.82
C TRP A 185 -1.54 -10.74 -15.88
N PHE A 186 -0.33 -10.85 -15.32
CA PHE A 186 -0.03 -11.81 -14.27
C PHE A 186 -0.94 -11.60 -13.06
N PHE A 187 -1.04 -10.36 -12.58
CA PHE A 187 -1.93 -10.01 -11.48
C PHE A 187 -3.40 -10.30 -11.78
N GLY A 188 -3.89 -9.88 -12.96
CA GLY A 188 -5.26 -10.16 -13.37
C GLY A 188 -5.56 -11.66 -13.40
N GLY A 189 -4.61 -12.47 -13.87
CA GLY A 189 -4.71 -13.92 -13.88
C GLY A 189 -4.79 -14.53 -12.48
N GLU A 190 -3.92 -14.10 -11.56
CA GLU A 190 -3.91 -14.57 -10.17
C GLU A 190 -5.22 -14.23 -9.44
N LEU A 191 -5.68 -12.98 -9.57
CA LEU A 191 -6.92 -12.53 -8.96
C LEU A 191 -8.12 -13.32 -9.51
N LEU A 192 -8.19 -13.52 -10.82
CA LEU A 192 -9.25 -14.30 -11.45
C LEU A 192 -9.23 -15.76 -11.00
N ALA A 193 -8.05 -16.36 -10.88
CA ALA A 193 -7.90 -17.73 -10.38
C ALA A 193 -8.45 -17.84 -8.95
N LEU A 194 -8.08 -16.94 -8.05
CA LEU A 194 -8.57 -16.91 -6.67
C LEU A 194 -10.08 -16.68 -6.59
N VAL A 195 -10.61 -15.71 -7.34
CA VAL A 195 -12.04 -15.41 -7.38
C VAL A 195 -12.83 -16.61 -7.90
N ALA A 196 -12.38 -17.24 -8.99
CA ALA A 196 -13.01 -18.42 -9.56
C ALA A 196 -12.96 -19.61 -8.60
N GLY A 197 -11.80 -19.89 -7.99
CA GLY A 197 -11.62 -20.97 -7.02
C GLY A 197 -12.48 -20.78 -5.76
N GLY A 198 -12.51 -19.56 -5.23
CA GLY A 198 -13.36 -19.19 -4.10
C GLY A 198 -14.85 -19.32 -4.43
N TRP A 199 -15.28 -18.83 -5.58
CA TRP A 199 -16.67 -18.92 -6.04
C TRP A 199 -17.14 -20.36 -6.26
N LEU A 200 -16.32 -21.19 -6.91
CA LEU A 200 -16.62 -22.61 -7.12
C LEU A 200 -16.66 -23.39 -5.80
N THR A 201 -15.77 -23.07 -4.86
CA THR A 201 -15.76 -23.66 -3.52
C THR A 201 -17.01 -23.27 -2.74
N ALA A 202 -17.40 -22.00 -2.80
CA ALA A 202 -18.62 -21.50 -2.16
C ALA A 202 -19.89 -22.22 -2.66
N GLN A 203 -19.94 -22.58 -3.96
CA GLN A 203 -21.06 -23.35 -4.51
C GLN A 203 -21.13 -24.79 -4.01
N ARG A 204 -19.98 -25.39 -3.64
CA ARG A 204 -19.89 -26.78 -3.17
C ARG A 204 -20.09 -26.94 -1.67
N LEU A 205 -20.03 -25.85 -0.90
CA LEU A 205 -20.18 -25.89 0.55
C LEU A 205 -21.66 -26.09 0.95
N PRO A 206 -22.02 -27.20 1.63
CA PRO A 206 -23.39 -27.46 2.04
C PRO A 206 -23.83 -26.44 3.10
N GLY A 207 -25.07 -25.93 2.97
CA GLY A 207 -25.66 -25.01 3.94
C GLY A 207 -25.23 -23.54 3.83
N LEU A 208 -24.17 -23.21 3.05
CA LEU A 208 -23.65 -21.85 2.95
C LEU A 208 -24.69 -20.82 2.49
N ARG A 209 -25.55 -21.17 1.52
CA ARG A 209 -26.64 -20.28 1.06
C ARG A 209 -27.64 -19.95 2.16
N ARG A 210 -27.96 -20.93 3.03
CA ARG A 210 -28.90 -20.75 4.14
C ARG A 210 -28.28 -19.87 5.22
N GLU A 211 -27.02 -20.12 5.56
CA GLU A 211 -26.25 -19.29 6.50
C GLU A 211 -26.12 -17.85 6.01
N TRP A 212 -25.77 -17.66 4.74
CA TRP A 212 -25.68 -16.33 4.13
C TRP A 212 -27.03 -15.60 4.13
N GLY A 213 -28.13 -16.29 3.80
CA GLY A 213 -29.47 -15.70 3.89
C GLY A 213 -29.81 -15.25 5.32
N ALA A 214 -29.49 -16.05 6.33
CA ALA A 214 -29.67 -15.67 7.73
C ALA A 214 -28.81 -14.45 8.11
N ALA A 215 -27.53 -14.44 7.72
CA ALA A 215 -26.63 -13.30 7.94
C ALA A 215 -27.16 -12.01 7.30
N GLN A 216 -27.68 -12.09 6.06
CA GLN A 216 -28.27 -10.95 5.36
C GLN A 216 -29.52 -10.42 6.07
N HIS A 217 -30.39 -11.29 6.58
CA HIS A 217 -31.56 -10.88 7.34
C HIS A 217 -31.18 -10.13 8.62
N ILE A 218 -30.21 -10.64 9.37
CA ILE A 218 -29.67 -9.97 10.57
C ILE A 218 -29.05 -8.62 10.18
N ALA A 219 -28.24 -8.60 9.12
CA ALA A 219 -27.56 -7.40 8.64
C ALA A 219 -28.54 -6.30 8.25
N LEU A 220 -29.59 -6.63 7.48
CA LEU A 220 -30.60 -5.66 7.04
C LEU A 220 -31.42 -5.10 8.20
N PHE A 221 -31.74 -5.94 9.19
CA PHE A 221 -32.42 -5.49 10.40
C PHE A 221 -31.56 -4.47 11.16
N GLU A 222 -30.30 -4.81 11.39
CA GLU A 222 -29.37 -3.96 12.15
C GLU A 222 -29.04 -2.67 11.38
N ALA A 223 -28.83 -2.74 10.07
CA ALA A 223 -28.57 -1.59 9.21
C ALA A 223 -29.72 -0.56 9.25
N ARG A 224 -30.98 -1.02 9.18
CA ARG A 224 -32.16 -0.14 9.23
C ARG A 224 -32.28 0.58 10.57
N ARG A 225 -31.89 -0.08 11.66
CA ARG A 225 -31.85 0.52 12.99
C ARG A 225 -30.70 1.52 13.11
N GLY A 226 -29.51 1.14 12.65
CA GLY A 226 -28.30 1.96 12.67
C GLY A 226 -28.45 3.25 11.87
N LEU A 227 -28.92 3.18 10.63
CA LEU A 227 -29.05 4.34 9.72
C LEU A 227 -29.98 5.43 10.25
N ARG A 228 -30.96 5.08 11.10
CA ARG A 228 -31.90 6.05 11.70
C ARG A 228 -31.45 6.55 13.07
N SER A 229 -30.37 6.02 13.61
CA SER A 229 -29.88 6.44 14.93
C SER A 229 -29.32 7.87 14.84
N PRO A 230 -29.67 8.78 15.78
CA PRO A 230 -29.13 10.14 15.81
C PRO A 230 -27.59 10.15 15.84
N ARG A 231 -26.98 9.21 16.57
CA ARG A 231 -25.52 9.05 16.63
C ARG A 231 -24.92 8.79 15.25
N THR A 232 -25.47 7.83 14.48
CA THR A 232 -24.96 7.53 13.14
C THR A 232 -25.14 8.72 12.21
N ILE A 233 -26.27 9.43 12.28
CA ILE A 233 -26.50 10.62 11.46
C ILE A 233 -25.43 11.70 11.72
N VAL A 234 -25.12 11.98 13.00
CA VAL A 234 -24.07 12.94 13.36
C VAL A 234 -22.70 12.49 12.83
N LEU A 235 -22.37 11.20 12.96
CA LEU A 235 -21.13 10.65 12.43
C LEU A 235 -21.05 10.75 10.91
N VAL A 236 -22.14 10.43 10.21
CA VAL A 236 -22.24 10.54 8.74
C VAL A 236 -22.01 11.96 8.28
N LEU A 237 -22.64 12.93 8.94
CA LEU A 237 -22.42 14.35 8.62
C LEU A 237 -20.96 14.75 8.89
N PHE A 238 -20.40 14.35 10.03
CA PHE A 238 -19.03 14.63 10.40
C PHE A 238 -18.05 14.07 9.37
N PHE A 239 -18.07 12.77 9.09
CA PHE A 239 -17.10 12.22 8.16
C PHE A 239 -17.31 12.67 6.72
N THR A 240 -18.56 12.92 6.31
CA THR A 240 -18.82 13.43 4.96
C THR A 240 -18.21 14.81 4.81
N LEU A 241 -18.39 15.70 5.78
CA LEU A 241 -17.77 17.03 5.77
C LEU A 241 -16.25 16.94 5.65
N PHE A 242 -15.60 16.08 6.45
CA PHE A 242 -14.15 15.96 6.46
C PHE A 242 -13.58 15.31 5.20
N ILE A 243 -14.16 14.20 4.72
CA ILE A 243 -13.69 13.51 3.50
C ILE A 243 -13.90 14.40 2.27
N VAL A 244 -15.06 15.05 2.16
CA VAL A 244 -15.37 15.93 1.03
C VAL A 244 -14.52 17.21 1.08
N GLY A 245 -14.37 17.81 2.27
CA GLY A 245 -13.53 18.99 2.47
C GLY A 245 -12.06 18.72 2.16
N MET A 246 -11.52 17.56 2.59
CA MET A 246 -10.16 17.15 2.25
C MET A 246 -10.00 16.81 0.77
N GLY A 247 -11.00 16.19 0.14
CA GLY A 247 -10.97 15.95 -1.30
C GLY A 247 -10.86 17.25 -2.10
N TRP A 248 -11.63 18.27 -1.74
CA TRP A 248 -11.51 19.60 -2.33
C TRP A 248 -10.15 20.25 -2.06
N LEU A 249 -9.69 20.25 -0.80
CA LEU A 249 -8.41 20.85 -0.41
C LEU A 249 -7.24 20.19 -1.16
N LEU A 250 -7.17 18.85 -1.19
CA LEU A 250 -6.11 18.10 -1.86
C LEU A 250 -6.14 18.25 -3.38
N GLY A 251 -7.31 18.52 -3.97
CA GLY A 251 -7.42 18.89 -5.37
C GLY A 251 -6.85 20.28 -5.64
N ASP A 252 -7.12 21.25 -4.76
CA ASP A 252 -6.60 22.61 -4.90
C ASP A 252 -5.08 22.71 -4.65
N LEU A 253 -4.58 22.00 -3.63
CA LEU A 253 -3.15 21.96 -3.29
C LEU A 253 -2.26 21.35 -4.37
N GLN A 254 -2.83 20.63 -5.35
CA GLN A 254 -2.07 20.16 -6.52
C GLN A 254 -1.67 21.30 -7.47
N LYS A 255 -2.33 22.46 -7.38
CA LYS A 255 -2.03 23.62 -8.24
C LYS A 255 -0.94 24.52 -7.67
N ASP A 256 -0.57 24.36 -6.39
CA ASP A 256 0.25 25.32 -5.66
C ASP A 256 1.57 24.67 -5.18
N GLU A 257 2.71 25.20 -5.65
CA GLU A 257 4.04 24.63 -5.39
C GLU A 257 4.51 24.82 -3.93
N ASN A 258 3.92 25.77 -3.20
CA ASN A 258 4.33 26.19 -1.84
C ASN A 258 3.24 25.99 -0.77
N ALA A 259 2.49 24.88 -0.84
CA ALA A 259 1.46 24.59 0.15
C ALA A 259 2.02 24.47 1.58
N LEU A 260 1.41 25.20 2.53
CA LEU A 260 1.70 25.19 3.98
C LEU A 260 1.63 23.80 4.64
N LEU A 261 1.02 22.81 3.98
CA LEU A 261 0.88 21.42 4.45
C LEU A 261 1.81 20.44 3.75
N GLY A 262 2.84 20.94 3.05
CA GLY A 262 3.66 20.16 2.13
C GLY A 262 2.95 20.06 0.77
N GLY A 263 3.62 20.48 -0.30
CA GLY A 263 3.05 20.43 -1.65
C GLY A 263 2.63 19.02 -2.04
N VAL A 264 1.39 18.85 -2.51
CA VAL A 264 0.91 17.60 -3.10
C VAL A 264 1.48 17.53 -4.51
N GLN A 265 2.51 16.71 -4.71
CA GLN A 265 3.31 16.72 -5.95
C GLN A 265 2.68 15.89 -7.09
N ASN A 266 1.72 15.00 -6.78
CA ASN A 266 1.08 14.08 -7.72
C ASN A 266 -0.40 13.82 -7.34
N PRO A 267 -1.33 13.70 -8.31
CA PRO A 267 -2.70 13.22 -8.07
C PRO A 267 -2.81 11.93 -7.25
N ASN A 268 -1.85 11.01 -7.37
CA ASN A 268 -1.86 9.75 -6.61
C ASN A 268 -1.40 9.94 -5.16
N ASP A 269 -0.48 10.87 -4.89
CA ASP A 269 -0.14 11.27 -3.52
C ASP A 269 -1.34 11.93 -2.86
N ALA A 270 -2.08 12.76 -3.61
CA ALA A 270 -3.34 13.34 -3.18
C ALA A 270 -4.34 12.25 -2.78
N LEU A 271 -4.48 11.20 -3.61
CA LEU A 271 -5.36 10.07 -3.32
C LEU A 271 -4.90 9.28 -2.09
N GLY A 272 -3.59 9.09 -1.92
CA GLY A 272 -3.01 8.44 -0.74
C GLY A 272 -3.29 9.22 0.55
N GLN A 273 -3.15 10.54 0.52
CA GLN A 273 -3.50 11.41 1.66
C GLN A 273 -5.01 11.38 1.93
N LEU A 274 -5.84 11.41 0.89
CA LEU A 274 -7.29 11.28 1.03
C LEU A 274 -7.68 9.93 1.63
N ALA A 275 -6.98 8.85 1.28
CA ALA A 275 -7.14 7.52 1.88
C ALA A 275 -6.77 7.55 3.37
N TRP A 276 -5.64 8.15 3.76
CA TRP A 276 -5.25 8.29 5.17
C TRP A 276 -6.31 9.05 5.98
N PHE A 277 -6.82 10.17 5.46
CA PHE A 277 -7.89 10.93 6.11
C PHE A 277 -9.20 10.14 6.23
N THR A 278 -9.57 9.42 5.15
CA THR A 278 -10.74 8.55 5.16
C THR A 278 -10.61 7.49 6.25
N PHE A 279 -9.43 6.85 6.36
CA PHE A 279 -9.11 5.92 7.44
C PHE A 279 -9.31 6.57 8.81
N PHE A 280 -8.64 7.69 9.07
CA PHE A 280 -8.65 8.36 10.37
C PHE A 280 -10.07 8.62 10.88
N VAL A 281 -10.91 9.18 10.01
CA VAL A 281 -12.26 9.61 10.36
C VAL A 281 -13.25 8.44 10.43
N THR A 282 -13.20 7.50 9.47
CA THR A 282 -14.14 6.38 9.44
C THR A 282 -13.83 5.32 10.50
N ALA A 283 -12.56 5.13 10.88
CA ALA A 283 -12.19 4.27 12.00
C ALA A 283 -12.78 4.78 13.32
N LEU A 284 -12.82 6.10 13.53
CA LEU A 284 -13.47 6.70 14.70
C LEU A 284 -15.00 6.49 14.65
N ALA A 285 -15.62 6.62 13.47
CA ALA A 285 -17.03 6.32 13.30
C ALA A 285 -17.36 4.85 13.59
N ALA A 286 -16.48 3.91 13.21
CA ALA A 286 -16.62 2.49 13.48
C ALA A 286 -16.57 2.16 14.98
N VAL A 287 -15.66 2.81 15.74
CA VAL A 287 -15.66 2.77 17.21
C VAL A 287 -17.03 3.22 17.72
N ALA A 288 -17.42 4.42 17.32
CA ALA A 288 -18.62 5.05 17.84
C ALA A 288 -19.85 4.19 17.59
N VAL A 289 -20.06 3.60 16.41
CA VAL A 289 -21.26 2.77 16.16
C VAL A 289 -21.23 1.41 16.85
N SER A 290 -20.05 0.84 17.12
CA SER A 290 -19.93 -0.52 17.66
C SER A 290 -20.12 -0.60 19.19
N LEU A 291 -20.07 0.53 19.91
CA LEU A 291 -20.05 0.61 21.38
C LEU A 291 -21.13 -0.22 22.09
N ASP A 292 -22.37 -0.09 21.63
CA ASP A 292 -23.53 -0.65 22.33
C ASP A 292 -24.05 -1.91 21.63
N SER A 293 -23.38 -2.35 20.57
CA SER A 293 -23.86 -3.41 19.68
C SER A 293 -24.18 -4.69 20.45
N PHE A 294 -23.26 -5.22 21.25
CA PHE A 294 -23.47 -6.41 22.08
C PHE A 294 -23.92 -6.10 23.50
N VAL A 295 -23.47 -4.97 24.07
CA VAL A 295 -23.85 -4.55 25.42
C VAL A 295 -25.37 -4.33 25.51
N ALA A 296 -25.99 -3.65 24.55
CA ALA A 296 -27.43 -3.39 24.59
C ALA A 296 -28.27 -4.67 24.45
N GLU A 297 -27.79 -5.68 23.73
CA GLU A 297 -28.46 -6.99 23.61
C GLU A 297 -28.31 -7.83 24.89
N ARG A 298 -27.18 -7.68 25.59
CA ARG A 298 -26.95 -8.30 26.89
C ARG A 298 -27.87 -7.68 27.94
N ASP A 299 -27.95 -6.35 27.99
CA ASP A 299 -28.79 -5.61 28.94
C ASP A 299 -30.29 -5.82 28.70
N SER A 300 -30.71 -6.01 27.44
CA SER A 300 -32.11 -6.27 27.09
C SER A 300 -32.51 -7.74 27.19
N GLY A 301 -31.58 -8.64 27.52
CA GLY A 301 -31.85 -10.08 27.68
C GLY A 301 -32.20 -10.79 26.37
N THR A 302 -31.90 -10.18 25.21
CA THR A 302 -32.16 -10.79 23.89
C THR A 302 -31.00 -11.65 23.39
N LEU A 303 -29.84 -11.58 24.04
CA LEU A 303 -28.67 -12.40 23.71
C LEU A 303 -28.98 -13.91 23.70
N PRO A 304 -29.67 -14.51 24.71
CA PRO A 304 -30.00 -15.93 24.71
C PRO A 304 -30.91 -16.36 23.56
N LEU A 305 -31.77 -15.46 23.06
CA LEU A 305 -32.63 -15.73 21.90
C LEU A 305 -31.82 -15.88 20.60
N LEU A 306 -30.71 -15.13 20.47
CA LEU A 306 -29.77 -15.27 19.35
C LEU A 306 -28.93 -16.55 19.47
N LEU A 307 -28.56 -16.92 20.70
CA LEU A 307 -27.79 -18.13 20.98
C LEU A 307 -28.58 -19.42 20.73
N ALA A 308 -29.89 -19.39 20.96
CA ALA A 308 -30.80 -20.51 20.74
C ALA A 308 -31.06 -20.83 19.26
N GLN A 309 -30.68 -19.95 18.32
CA GLN A 309 -30.83 -20.23 16.90
C GLN A 309 -29.80 -21.29 16.43
N PRO A 310 -30.18 -22.24 15.56
CA PRO A 310 -29.28 -23.24 14.99
C PRO A 310 -28.43 -22.64 13.87
N LEU A 311 -27.73 -21.54 14.17
CA LEU A 311 -26.83 -20.83 13.27
C LEU A 311 -25.41 -20.92 13.80
N ARG A 312 -24.44 -21.00 12.88
CA ARG A 312 -23.03 -20.87 13.23
C ARG A 312 -22.76 -19.50 13.84
N ARG A 313 -21.87 -19.46 14.83
CA ARG A 313 -21.53 -18.22 15.55
C ARG A 313 -20.85 -17.23 14.63
N GLU A 314 -20.06 -17.72 13.67
CA GLU A 314 -19.47 -16.89 12.62
C GLU A 314 -20.55 -16.17 11.80
N THR A 315 -21.68 -16.83 11.51
CA THR A 315 -22.81 -16.25 10.74
C THR A 315 -23.52 -15.14 11.51
N VAL A 316 -23.72 -15.30 12.82
CA VAL A 316 -24.35 -14.28 13.68
C VAL A 316 -23.47 -13.04 13.77
N VAL A 317 -22.18 -13.23 14.07
CA VAL A 317 -21.20 -12.14 14.14
C VAL A 317 -21.07 -11.44 12.79
N LEU A 318 -20.97 -12.20 11.70
CA LEU A 318 -20.89 -11.65 10.34
C LEU A 318 -22.15 -10.84 9.97
N GLY A 319 -23.34 -11.36 10.29
CA GLY A 319 -24.59 -10.63 10.06
C GLY A 319 -24.62 -9.30 10.80
N LYS A 320 -24.18 -9.27 12.06
CA LYS A 320 -24.09 -8.04 12.86
C LYS A 320 -23.05 -7.07 12.30
N ALA A 321 -21.86 -7.57 11.97
CA ALA A 321 -20.79 -6.78 11.36
C ALA A 321 -21.22 -6.15 10.04
N LEU A 322 -21.87 -6.92 9.16
CA LEU A 322 -22.42 -6.42 7.90
C LEU A 322 -23.52 -5.39 8.12
N GLY A 323 -24.36 -5.54 9.15
CA GLY A 323 -25.38 -4.55 9.48
C GLY A 323 -24.82 -3.20 9.91
N LEU A 324 -23.82 -3.22 10.80
CA LEU A 324 -23.10 -2.01 11.21
C LEU A 324 -22.30 -1.42 10.04
N TRP A 325 -21.69 -2.27 9.21
CA TRP A 325 -21.00 -1.85 7.99
C TRP A 325 -21.97 -1.21 7.00
N PHE A 326 -23.18 -1.73 6.77
CA PHE A 326 -24.17 -1.06 5.92
C PHE A 326 -24.60 0.31 6.49
N SER A 327 -24.62 0.44 7.83
CA SER A 327 -25.03 1.67 8.50
C SER A 327 -24.02 2.82 8.33
N ILE A 328 -22.72 2.53 8.27
CA ILE A 328 -21.66 3.56 8.12
C ILE A 328 -20.98 3.48 6.75
N GLY A 329 -20.68 2.28 6.28
CA GLY A 329 -19.97 2.00 5.04
C GLY A 329 -20.68 2.51 3.81
N LEU A 330 -22.02 2.38 3.69
CA LEU A 330 -22.75 2.93 2.55
C LEU A 330 -22.70 4.47 2.51
N PRO A 331 -23.00 5.21 3.60
CA PRO A 331 -22.80 6.65 3.57
C PRO A 331 -21.32 7.06 3.44
N ALA A 332 -20.39 6.28 3.99
CA ALA A 332 -18.95 6.51 3.79
C ALA A 332 -18.54 6.32 2.33
N LEU A 333 -19.10 5.35 1.61
CA LEU A 333 -18.88 5.18 0.17
C LEU A 333 -19.37 6.41 -0.60
N ALA A 334 -20.54 6.94 -0.24
CA ALA A 334 -21.04 8.17 -0.82
C ALA A 334 -20.11 9.36 -0.54
N ALA A 335 -19.61 9.49 0.69
CA ALA A 335 -18.63 10.50 1.06
C ALA A 335 -17.29 10.34 0.30
N GLN A 336 -16.81 9.11 0.14
CA GLN A 336 -15.60 8.80 -0.63
C GLN A 336 -15.77 9.18 -2.10
N LEU A 337 -16.92 8.86 -2.71
CA LEU A 337 -17.24 9.24 -4.08
C LEU A 337 -17.32 10.75 -4.25
N LEU A 338 -17.97 11.46 -3.32
CA LEU A 338 -18.07 12.92 -3.35
C LEU A 338 -16.70 13.60 -3.15
N GLY A 339 -15.90 13.13 -2.18
CA GLY A 339 -14.54 13.65 -1.94
C GLY A 339 -13.62 13.41 -3.13
N LEU A 340 -13.68 12.22 -3.72
CA LEU A 340 -12.95 11.90 -4.95
C LEU A 340 -13.41 12.80 -6.11
N ALA A 341 -14.72 13.02 -6.27
CA ALA A 341 -15.24 13.87 -7.34
C ALA A 341 -14.75 15.32 -7.23
N LEU A 342 -14.66 15.87 -6.01
CA LEU A 342 -14.10 17.21 -5.82
C LEU A 342 -12.58 17.24 -6.04
N MET A 343 -11.86 16.22 -5.58
CA MET A 343 -10.43 16.10 -5.82
C MET A 343 -10.10 16.04 -7.32
N LEU A 344 -10.86 15.27 -8.09
CA LEU A 344 -10.73 15.15 -9.55
C LEU A 344 -11.14 16.42 -10.29
N ARG A 345 -12.04 17.22 -9.71
CA ARG A 345 -12.48 18.48 -10.32
C ARG A 345 -11.41 19.55 -10.22
N GLU A 346 -10.74 19.62 -9.07
CA GLU A 346 -9.73 20.65 -8.80
C GLU A 346 -8.31 20.20 -9.16
N GLY A 347 -8.01 18.90 -9.10
CA GLY A 347 -6.69 18.33 -9.36
C GLY A 347 -6.61 17.51 -10.65
N GLY A 348 -5.52 16.77 -10.81
CA GLY A 348 -5.33 15.81 -11.90
C GLY A 348 -6.02 14.47 -11.63
N GLN A 349 -6.02 13.60 -12.64
CA GLN A 349 -6.63 12.27 -12.55
C GLN A 349 -5.61 11.22 -12.04
N PRO A 350 -5.82 10.58 -10.87
CA PRO A 350 -5.03 9.45 -10.40
C PRO A 350 -5.25 8.20 -11.29
N ALA A 351 -4.41 7.19 -11.10
CA ALA A 351 -4.57 5.92 -11.82
C ALA A 351 -5.94 5.28 -11.52
N GLY A 352 -6.62 4.77 -12.54
CA GLY A 352 -7.97 4.19 -12.39
C GLY A 352 -8.02 2.99 -11.44
N ALA A 353 -6.93 2.21 -11.37
CA ALA A 353 -6.78 1.13 -10.39
C ALA A 353 -6.63 1.67 -8.96
N ALA A 354 -5.92 2.79 -8.76
CA ALA A 354 -5.83 3.48 -7.47
C ALA A 354 -7.21 3.94 -6.98
N ILE A 355 -8.02 4.51 -7.88
CA ILE A 355 -9.39 4.94 -7.60
C ILE A 355 -10.23 3.74 -7.14
N ALA A 356 -10.17 2.63 -7.88
CA ALA A 356 -10.85 1.39 -7.49
C ALA A 356 -10.36 0.88 -6.13
N GLY A 357 -9.05 0.95 -5.87
CA GLY A 357 -8.44 0.62 -4.58
C GLY A 357 -8.96 1.47 -3.44
N TYR A 358 -8.94 2.80 -3.60
CA TYR A 358 -9.46 3.74 -2.61
C TYR A 358 -10.92 3.44 -2.23
N LEU A 359 -11.78 3.18 -3.24
CA LEU A 359 -13.19 2.86 -3.01
C LEU A 359 -13.38 1.47 -2.39
N LEU A 360 -12.82 0.41 -3.00
CA LEU A 360 -13.06 -0.97 -2.57
C LEU A 360 -12.33 -1.33 -1.28
N LEU A 361 -11.04 -1.01 -1.19
CA LEU A 361 -10.26 -1.28 0.01
C LEU A 361 -10.68 -0.37 1.17
N GLY A 362 -11.21 0.82 0.89
CA GLY A 362 -11.79 1.68 1.93
C GLY A 362 -13.00 1.02 2.59
N GLN A 363 -13.86 0.38 1.80
CA GLN A 363 -14.99 -0.39 2.34
C GLN A 363 -14.55 -1.62 3.13
N LEU A 364 -13.51 -2.33 2.65
CA LEU A 364 -12.91 -3.46 3.35
C LEU A 364 -12.28 -3.03 4.69
N MET A 365 -11.64 -1.86 4.71
CA MET A 365 -11.06 -1.27 5.90
C MET A 365 -12.15 -0.93 6.93
N ILE A 366 -13.24 -0.28 6.53
CA ILE A 366 -14.38 0.01 7.43
C ILE A 366 -14.92 -1.30 8.03
N LEU A 367 -15.09 -2.34 7.21
CA LEU A 367 -15.55 -3.66 7.69
C LEU A 367 -14.57 -4.25 8.72
N THR A 368 -13.27 -4.15 8.46
CA THR A 368 -12.22 -4.64 9.35
C THR A 368 -12.25 -3.93 10.70
N PHE A 369 -12.40 -2.60 10.71
CA PHE A 369 -12.54 -1.83 11.95
C PHE A 369 -13.83 -2.15 12.68
N VAL A 370 -14.96 -2.33 11.98
CA VAL A 370 -16.21 -2.78 12.61
C VAL A 370 -16.00 -4.14 13.29
N LEU A 371 -15.39 -5.12 12.62
CA LEU A 371 -15.11 -6.43 13.20
C LEU A 371 -14.16 -6.36 14.41
N LEU A 372 -13.11 -5.53 14.33
CA LEU A 372 -12.19 -5.28 15.43
C LEU A 372 -12.93 -4.69 16.64
N GLN A 373 -13.78 -3.69 16.42
CA GLN A 373 -14.55 -3.03 17.47
C GLN A 373 -15.61 -3.96 18.06
N LEU A 374 -16.20 -4.85 17.26
CA LEU A 374 -17.09 -5.91 17.76
C LEU A 374 -16.36 -6.88 18.70
N CYS A 375 -15.09 -7.22 18.44
CA CYS A 375 -14.31 -8.05 19.37
C CYS A 375 -14.22 -7.39 20.76
N LEU A 376 -13.96 -6.08 20.79
CA LEU A 376 -13.85 -5.31 22.02
C LEU A 376 -15.21 -5.17 22.72
N ALA A 377 -16.28 -4.97 21.94
CA ALA A 377 -17.65 -4.86 22.47
C ALA A 377 -18.15 -6.18 23.10
N ILE A 378 -17.71 -7.35 22.60
CA ILE A 378 -18.01 -8.65 23.22
C ILE A 378 -17.31 -8.77 24.58
N VAL A 379 -16.02 -8.37 24.65
CA VAL A 379 -15.21 -8.45 25.88
C VAL A 379 -15.67 -7.47 26.96
N ALA A 380 -16.15 -6.29 26.56
CA ALA A 380 -16.62 -5.27 27.48
C ALA A 380 -17.87 -5.70 28.25
N ARG A 381 -17.90 -5.39 29.55
CA ARG A 381 -19.06 -5.68 30.42
C ARG A 381 -20.12 -4.59 30.36
N THR A 382 -19.69 -3.36 30.14
CA THR A 382 -20.55 -2.17 30.07
C THR A 382 -20.30 -1.38 28.79
N GLY A 383 -21.26 -0.55 28.38
CA GLY A 383 -21.10 0.32 27.21
C GLY A 383 -19.96 1.32 27.36
N ALA A 384 -19.72 1.78 28.59
CA ALA A 384 -18.60 2.64 28.92
C ALA A 384 -17.24 1.93 28.75
N GLU A 385 -17.11 0.67 29.20
CA GLU A 385 -15.90 -0.13 28.95
C GLU A 385 -15.66 -0.35 27.45
N ALA A 386 -16.72 -0.66 26.69
CA ALA A 386 -16.63 -0.84 25.24
C ALA A 386 -16.11 0.45 24.56
N ALA A 387 -16.59 1.61 25.03
CA ALA A 387 -16.14 2.91 24.55
C ALA A 387 -14.67 3.20 24.85
N VAL A 388 -14.24 2.92 26.09
CA VAL A 388 -12.84 3.12 26.48
C VAL A 388 -11.92 2.19 25.69
N TYR A 389 -12.24 0.91 25.56
CA TYR A 389 -11.42 -0.04 24.80
C TYR A 389 -11.37 0.32 23.32
N GLY A 390 -12.50 0.65 22.73
CA GLY A 390 -12.58 1.04 21.32
C GLY A 390 -11.77 2.29 21.02
N LEU A 391 -11.88 3.32 21.87
CA LEU A 391 -11.13 4.57 21.74
C LEU A 391 -9.63 4.36 21.95
N LEU A 392 -9.23 3.52 22.91
CA LEU A 392 -7.81 3.22 23.16
C LEU A 392 -7.18 2.50 21.97
N VAL A 393 -7.87 1.53 21.38
CA VAL A 393 -7.40 0.84 20.17
C VAL A 393 -7.34 1.78 18.98
N TRP A 394 -8.33 2.66 18.81
CA TRP A 394 -8.27 3.69 17.77
C TRP A 394 -7.09 4.64 17.97
N LEU A 395 -6.85 5.13 19.20
CA LEU A 395 -5.72 6.01 19.51
C LEU A 395 -4.39 5.32 19.25
N LEU A 396 -4.27 4.03 19.62
CA LEU A 396 -3.10 3.21 19.33
C LEU A 396 -2.84 3.12 17.81
N VAL A 397 -3.86 2.76 17.04
CA VAL A 397 -3.77 2.43 15.62
C VAL A 397 -3.68 3.67 14.73
N ALA A 398 -4.37 4.76 15.07
CA ALA A 398 -4.44 5.96 14.23
C ALA A 398 -3.37 7.01 14.57
N LEU A 399 -2.99 7.14 15.85
CA LEU A 399 -2.19 8.28 16.33
C LEU A 399 -0.84 7.85 16.93
N VAL A 400 -0.84 6.83 17.78
CA VAL A 400 0.40 6.33 18.42
C VAL A 400 1.23 5.51 17.45
N TRP A 401 0.62 4.79 16.51
CA TRP A 401 1.33 3.93 15.57
C TRP A 401 2.43 4.62 14.77
N PRO A 402 2.22 5.81 14.15
CA PRO A 402 3.31 6.52 13.49
C PRO A 402 4.47 6.90 14.43
N LEU A 403 4.20 7.17 15.71
CA LEU A 403 5.25 7.41 16.71
C LEU A 403 6.06 6.15 17.01
N LEU A 404 5.44 4.96 16.91
CA LEU A 404 6.15 3.69 17.06
C LEU A 404 7.11 3.42 15.91
N PHE A 405 6.81 3.86 14.69
CA PHE A 405 7.76 3.79 13.58
C PHE A 405 9.04 4.58 13.91
N LEU A 406 8.87 5.84 14.33
CA LEU A 406 9.98 6.71 14.69
C LEU A 406 10.80 6.13 15.85
N ALA A 407 10.13 5.65 16.90
CA ALA A 407 10.79 5.06 18.06
C ALA A 407 11.57 3.78 17.70
N THR A 408 11.00 2.94 16.82
CA THR A 408 11.65 1.69 16.39
C THR A 408 12.82 1.98 15.46
N ALA A 409 12.67 2.90 14.51
CA ALA A 409 13.75 3.30 13.61
C ALA A 409 14.93 3.90 14.38
N TYR A 410 14.66 4.78 15.35
CA TYR A 410 15.68 5.32 16.25
C TYR A 410 16.37 4.21 17.06
N ALA A 411 15.61 3.25 17.59
CA ALA A 411 16.17 2.12 18.33
C ALA A 411 17.04 1.19 17.48
N LEU A 412 16.80 1.14 16.17
CA LEU A 412 17.60 0.40 15.19
C LEU A 412 18.82 1.19 14.68
N GLY A 413 19.04 2.42 15.18
CA GLY A 413 20.18 3.25 14.81
C GLY A 413 20.01 4.04 13.51
N ILE A 414 18.78 4.18 13.01
CA ILE A 414 18.46 4.98 11.82
C ILE A 414 18.38 6.46 12.23
N ASP A 415 19.05 7.34 11.49
CA ASP A 415 19.08 8.78 11.81
C ASP A 415 17.81 9.50 11.36
N VAL A 416 16.82 9.48 12.24
CA VAL A 416 15.52 10.15 12.06
C VAL A 416 15.55 11.66 12.37
N THR A 417 16.74 12.22 12.65
CA THR A 417 16.89 13.65 12.98
C THR A 417 17.34 14.50 11.79
N THR A 418 17.85 13.85 10.74
CA THR A 418 18.29 14.50 9.50
C THR A 418 17.11 14.89 8.62
N ALA A 419 17.20 16.04 7.94
CA ALA A 419 16.22 16.40 6.91
C ALA A 419 16.23 15.33 5.79
N GLY A 420 15.05 14.83 5.42
CA GLY A 420 14.90 13.79 4.40
C GLY A 420 14.98 12.35 4.92
N TYR A 421 15.01 12.11 6.25
CA TYR A 421 14.99 10.76 6.83
C TYR A 421 13.80 9.89 6.36
N GLU A 422 12.69 10.52 5.99
CA GLU A 422 11.52 9.85 5.44
C GLU A 422 11.80 9.17 4.10
N GLN A 423 12.90 9.51 3.41
CA GLN A 423 13.33 8.88 2.16
C GLN A 423 14.42 7.82 2.38
N ASP A 424 14.86 7.59 3.63
CA ASP A 424 15.84 6.56 3.94
C ASP A 424 15.22 5.16 3.72
N PRO A 425 15.80 4.31 2.85
CA PRO A 425 15.31 2.95 2.62
C PRO A 425 15.20 2.12 3.91
N ALA A 426 16.10 2.33 4.87
CA ALA A 426 16.07 1.63 6.16
C ALA A 426 14.86 2.06 7.01
N TYR A 427 14.54 3.36 7.02
CA TYR A 427 13.37 3.89 7.73
C TYR A 427 12.08 3.35 7.10
N GLN A 428 11.98 3.41 5.78
CA GLN A 428 10.80 2.92 5.07
C GLN A 428 10.58 1.41 5.23
N SER A 429 11.66 0.63 5.32
CA SER A 429 11.57 -0.80 5.65
C SER A 429 10.91 -1.05 7.01
N VAL A 430 11.26 -0.26 8.02
CA VAL A 430 10.63 -0.36 9.34
C VAL A 430 9.14 -0.01 9.26
N VAL A 431 8.81 1.08 8.56
CA VAL A 431 7.42 1.53 8.35
C VAL A 431 6.60 0.46 7.63
N SER A 432 7.14 -0.17 6.58
CA SER A 432 6.41 -1.16 5.80
C SER A 432 6.12 -2.44 6.59
N HIS A 433 7.12 -2.98 7.28
CA HIS A 433 6.98 -4.18 8.10
C HIS A 433 6.03 -3.98 9.29
N MET A 434 6.21 -2.87 10.02
CA MET A 434 5.33 -2.56 11.14
C MET A 434 3.92 -2.18 10.65
N GLY A 435 3.81 -1.57 9.46
CA GLY A 435 2.53 -1.21 8.85
C GLY A 435 1.64 -2.42 8.56
N LEU A 436 2.21 -3.61 8.28
CA LEU A 436 1.44 -4.85 8.10
C LEU A 436 0.60 -5.23 9.33
N LEU A 437 1.05 -4.83 10.52
CA LEU A 437 0.37 -5.09 11.79
C LEU A 437 -0.70 -4.04 12.12
N ASN A 438 -0.99 -3.12 11.20
CA ASN A 438 -2.00 -2.10 11.38
C ASN A 438 -2.96 -2.08 10.18
N PRO A 439 -4.25 -2.43 10.35
CA PRO A 439 -5.20 -2.53 9.24
C PRO A 439 -5.43 -1.19 8.52
N GLY A 440 -5.22 -0.05 9.21
CA GLY A 440 -5.30 1.28 8.61
C GLY A 440 -4.14 1.57 7.64
N TYR A 441 -2.92 1.11 7.97
CA TYR A 441 -1.76 1.22 7.09
C TYR A 441 -1.78 0.20 5.97
N VAL A 442 -2.20 -1.05 6.24
CA VAL A 442 -2.39 -2.08 5.21
C VAL A 442 -3.35 -1.62 4.11
N TYR A 443 -4.44 -0.93 4.50
CA TYR A 443 -5.35 -0.30 3.54
C TYR A 443 -4.63 0.72 2.65
N GLN A 444 -3.87 1.65 3.23
CA GLN A 444 -3.15 2.68 2.50
C GLN A 444 -2.09 2.07 1.57
N MET A 445 -1.36 1.07 2.06
CA MET A 445 -0.44 0.26 1.26
C MET A 445 -1.16 -0.40 0.09
N GLY A 446 -2.36 -0.94 0.29
CA GLY A 446 -3.18 -1.50 -0.78
C GLY A 446 -3.63 -0.47 -1.84
N VAL A 447 -3.98 0.76 -1.42
CA VAL A 447 -4.29 1.85 -2.36
C VAL A 447 -3.03 2.23 -3.15
N GLY A 448 -1.88 2.35 -2.46
CA GLY A 448 -0.58 2.61 -3.10
C GLY A 448 -0.15 1.50 -4.07
N LEU A 449 -0.42 0.23 -3.72
CA LEU A 449 -0.21 -0.93 -4.58
C LEU A 449 -0.99 -0.75 -5.88
N LEU A 450 -2.29 -0.49 -5.79
CA LEU A 450 -3.12 -0.32 -6.98
C LEU A 450 -2.86 0.97 -7.77
N ALA A 451 -2.14 1.95 -7.21
CA ALA A 451 -1.78 3.17 -7.91
C ALA A 451 -0.59 3.00 -8.85
N HIS A 452 0.52 2.48 -8.34
CA HIS A 452 1.81 2.55 -9.03
C HIS A 452 2.69 1.30 -8.85
N ARG A 453 2.24 0.29 -8.10
CA ARG A 453 3.13 -0.80 -7.65
C ARG A 453 2.56 -2.18 -8.00
N THR A 454 3.42 -3.13 -8.32
CA THR A 454 3.03 -4.50 -8.67
C THR A 454 3.25 -5.43 -7.47
N PHE A 455 2.64 -6.62 -7.49
CA PHE A 455 2.75 -7.61 -6.41
C PHE A 455 4.19 -8.09 -6.16
N ALA A 456 5.06 -7.90 -7.16
CA ALA A 456 6.45 -8.31 -7.17
C ALA A 456 7.42 -7.24 -6.61
N ILE A 457 6.95 -6.03 -6.28
CA ILE A 457 7.81 -5.00 -5.66
C ILE A 457 7.61 -4.94 -4.17
N ASP A 458 8.76 -4.95 -3.51
CA ASP A 458 8.89 -4.74 -2.10
C ASP A 458 8.59 -3.28 -1.77
N PHE A 459 7.66 -3.06 -0.84
CA PHE A 459 7.55 -1.87 0.01
C PHE A 459 8.84 -1.74 0.84
N GLU A 460 9.95 -1.42 0.19
CA GLU A 460 11.26 -1.21 0.84
C GLU A 460 11.56 -2.34 1.86
N GLY A 461 11.18 -3.58 1.52
CA GLY A 461 11.30 -4.77 2.38
C GLY A 461 10.03 -5.63 2.57
N VAL A 462 8.83 -5.16 2.19
CA VAL A 462 7.59 -5.96 2.27
C VAL A 462 6.97 -6.21 0.89
N SER A 463 6.79 -7.44 0.44
CA SER A 463 6.24 -7.70 -0.91
C SER A 463 4.75 -7.35 -1.03
N GLY A 464 4.28 -7.05 -2.25
CA GLY A 464 2.85 -6.82 -2.50
C GLY A 464 1.96 -8.02 -2.13
N TRP A 465 2.51 -9.25 -2.14
CA TRP A 465 1.81 -10.44 -1.64
C TRP A 465 1.56 -10.39 -0.14
N GLN A 466 2.52 -9.88 0.64
CA GLN A 466 2.35 -9.70 2.08
C GLN A 466 1.23 -8.70 2.36
N VAL A 467 1.16 -7.59 1.62
CA VAL A 467 0.08 -6.60 1.77
C VAL A 467 -1.28 -7.18 1.41
N ALA A 468 -1.40 -7.88 0.28
CA ALA A 468 -2.67 -8.51 -0.09
C ALA A 468 -3.08 -9.63 0.87
N SER A 469 -2.12 -10.40 1.38
CA SER A 469 -2.39 -11.38 2.43
C SER A 469 -2.87 -10.70 3.71
N ALA A 470 -2.28 -9.57 4.11
CA ALA A 470 -2.69 -8.81 5.28
C ALA A 470 -4.11 -8.22 5.09
N LEU A 471 -4.42 -7.68 3.91
CA LEU A 471 -5.77 -7.18 3.57
C LEU A 471 -6.85 -8.24 3.73
N LEU A 472 -6.53 -9.52 3.48
CA LEU A 472 -7.46 -10.64 3.67
C LEU A 472 -7.44 -11.19 5.10
N LEU A 473 -6.26 -11.33 5.70
CA LEU A 473 -6.08 -11.95 7.01
C LEU A 473 -6.65 -11.09 8.13
N TRP A 474 -6.55 -9.76 8.06
CA TRP A 474 -7.11 -8.86 9.07
C TRP A 474 -8.61 -9.06 9.33
N PRO A 475 -9.51 -8.91 8.32
CA PRO A 475 -10.93 -9.10 8.54
C PRO A 475 -11.27 -10.55 8.93
N LEU A 476 -10.58 -11.55 8.37
CA LEU A 476 -10.80 -12.96 8.71
C LEU A 476 -10.38 -13.27 10.16
N ALA A 477 -9.24 -12.75 10.61
CA ALA A 477 -8.75 -12.90 11.96
C ALA A 477 -9.70 -12.23 12.96
N CYS A 478 -10.16 -11.00 12.69
CA CYS A 478 -11.14 -10.32 13.53
C CYS A 478 -12.47 -11.09 13.59
N LEU A 479 -12.96 -11.61 12.45
CA LEU A 479 -14.18 -12.42 12.43
C LEU A 479 -14.02 -13.73 13.23
N ALA A 480 -12.90 -14.43 13.07
CA ALA A 480 -12.61 -15.65 13.80
C ALA A 480 -12.47 -15.41 15.31
N LEU A 481 -11.79 -14.32 15.69
CA LEU A 481 -11.63 -13.90 17.08
C LEU A 481 -12.98 -13.53 17.71
N ALA A 482 -13.79 -12.72 17.02
CA ALA A 482 -15.13 -12.37 17.50
C ALA A 482 -16.02 -13.61 17.68
N ALA A 483 -16.01 -14.54 16.73
CA ALA A 483 -16.74 -15.80 16.85
C ALA A 483 -16.23 -16.68 18.00
N TRP A 484 -14.91 -16.70 18.24
CA TRP A 484 -14.32 -17.41 19.37
C TRP A 484 -14.70 -16.79 20.72
N LEU A 485 -14.61 -15.46 20.85
CA LEU A 485 -15.02 -14.72 22.05
C LEU A 485 -16.50 -14.95 22.36
N PHE A 486 -17.35 -14.88 21.34
CA PHE A 486 -18.79 -15.10 21.46
C PHE A 486 -19.13 -16.52 21.98
N ARG A 487 -18.41 -17.55 21.49
CA ARG A 487 -18.56 -18.94 22.00
C ARG A 487 -18.17 -19.09 23.47
N ARG A 488 -17.20 -18.30 23.94
CA ARG A 488 -16.73 -18.38 25.33
C ARG A 488 -17.74 -17.78 26.29
N GLU A 489 -18.43 -16.73 25.85
CA GLU A 489 -19.46 -16.06 26.64
C GLU A 489 -20.69 -16.94 26.90
N GLU A 490 -21.00 -17.92 26.03
CA GLU A 490 -22.10 -18.87 26.28
C GLU A 490 -21.81 -19.87 27.41
N ARG A 491 -20.53 -20.07 27.75
CA ARG A 491 -20.10 -21.11 28.70
C ARG A 491 -19.92 -20.60 30.13
N GLY A 492 -19.83 -19.29 30.32
CA GLY A 492 -19.69 -18.63 31.62
C GLY A 492 -20.98 -17.92 31.98
#